data_AF-A0A5K0YWB0-F1
#
_entry.id   AF-A0A5K0YWB0-F1
#
_cell.length_a   1.000
_cell.length_b   1.000
_cell.length_c   1.000
_cell.angle_alpha   90.00
_cell.angle_beta   90.00
_cell.angle_gamma   90.00
#
_symmetry.space_group_name_H-M   'P 1'
#
loop_
_entity.id
_entity.type
_entity.pdbx_description
1 polymer ?
#
loop_
_entity_poly.entity_id
_entity_poly.type
_entity_poly.pdbx_seq_one_letter_code
_entity_poly.pdbx_strand_id
1 'polypeptide(L)' 'VASAPGKVLIAGGYLLLERPNPGLVLTTGSRFYAIIKPLYEEIKDETWAW' A
#
# COMPACT_ATOMS: atom_id res chain seq x y z
N VAL A 1 8.61 -6.78 -3.92
CA VAL A 1 7.20 -7.01 -3.52
C VAL A 1 6.82 -5.97 -2.48
N ALA A 2 5.69 -5.30 -2.63
CA ALA A 2 5.17 -4.31 -1.68
C ALA A 2 3.82 -4.78 -1.11
N SER A 3 3.48 -4.39 0.12
CA SER A 3 2.15 -4.67 0.70
C SER A 3 1.62 -3.54 1.55
N ALA A 4 0.30 -3.34 1.53
CA ALA A 4 -0.41 -2.34 2.33
C ALA A 4 -1.65 -2.94 3.00
N PRO A 5 -1.90 -2.68 4.29
CA PRO A 5 -3.10 -3.15 4.96
C PRO A 5 -4.33 -2.32 4.55
N GLY A 6 -5.52 -2.94 4.58
CA GLY A 6 -6.78 -2.21 4.53
C GLY A 6 -7.06 -1.43 5.82
N LYS A 7 -8.05 -0.53 5.80
CA LYS A 7 -8.48 0.23 6.97
C LYS A 7 -9.99 0.17 7.13
N VAL A 8 -10.49 0.14 8.37
CA VAL A 8 -11.92 0.07 8.67
C VAL A 8 -12.29 1.13 9.70
N LEU A 9 -13.37 1.88 9.42
CA LEU A 9 -13.95 2.84 10.35
C LEU A 9 -14.77 2.08 11.41
N ILE A 10 -14.38 2.21 12.67
CA ILE A 10 -15.04 1.55 13.81
C ILE A 10 -16.02 2.50 14.51
N ALA A 11 -15.71 3.81 14.53
CA ALA A 11 -16.56 4.82 15.13
C ALA A 11 -16.49 6.15 14.35
N GLY A 12 -17.57 6.93 14.41
CA GLY A 12 -17.67 8.25 13.76
C GLY A 12 -18.61 8.28 12.56
N GLY A 13 -18.83 7.16 11.87
CA GLY A 13 -19.80 7.04 10.77
C GLY A 13 -19.79 8.26 9.82
N TYR A 14 -20.97 8.81 9.57
CA TYR A 14 -21.10 10.06 8.79
C TYR A 14 -20.83 11.33 9.62
N LEU A 15 -20.83 11.26 10.95
CA LEU A 15 -20.56 12.43 11.80
C LEU A 15 -19.15 12.99 11.57
N LEU A 16 -18.17 12.13 11.22
CA LEU A 16 -16.81 12.56 10.87
C LEU A 16 -16.76 13.54 9.68
N LEU A 17 -17.80 13.57 8.82
CA LEU A 17 -17.85 14.52 7.71
C LEU A 17 -18.04 15.97 8.18
N GLU A 18 -18.50 16.17 9.42
CA GLU A 18 -18.74 17.48 10.02
C GLU A 18 -17.82 17.71 11.22
N ARG A 19 -17.13 18.85 11.23
CA ARG A 19 -16.30 19.25 12.38
C ARG A 19 -17.23 19.64 13.55
N PRO A 20 -16.89 19.32 14.81
CA PRO A 20 -15.58 18.87 15.30
C PRO A 20 -15.47 17.35 15.52
N ASN A 21 -16.30 16.53 14.88
CA ASN A 21 -16.43 15.11 15.25
C ASN A 21 -15.27 14.26 14.70
N PRO A 22 -14.44 13.63 15.55
CA PRO A 22 -13.41 12.70 15.09
C PRO A 22 -14.01 11.31 14.81
N GLY A 23 -13.28 10.50 14.03
CA GLY A 23 -13.61 9.11 13.74
C GLY A 23 -12.41 8.22 14.05
N LEU A 24 -12.69 6.98 14.43
CA LEU A 24 -11.67 5.99 14.80
C LEU A 24 -11.54 4.94 13.69
N VAL A 25 -10.34 4.80 13.16
CA VAL A 25 -10.03 3.85 12.09
C VAL A 25 -8.95 2.89 12.57
N LEU A 26 -9.14 1.60 12.29
CA LEU A 26 -8.16 0.56 12.57
C LEU A 26 -7.60 -0.03 11.27
N THR A 27 -6.34 -0.47 11.35
CA THR A 27 -5.72 -1.26 10.30
C THR A 27 -6.25 -2.69 10.34
N THR A 28 -6.37 -3.32 9.19
CA THR A 28 -6.83 -4.72 9.06
C THR A 28 -5.67 -5.64 8.67
N GLY A 29 -5.75 -6.90 9.10
CA GLY A 29 -4.80 -7.94 8.71
C GLY A 29 -4.91 -8.36 7.24
N SER A 30 -6.03 -8.04 6.56
CA SER A 30 -6.17 -8.20 5.12
C SER A 30 -5.33 -7.17 4.38
N ARG A 31 -4.38 -7.64 3.55
CA ARG A 31 -3.39 -6.80 2.87
C ARG A 31 -3.50 -6.92 1.36
N PHE A 32 -3.28 -5.82 0.67
CA PHE A 32 -3.03 -5.80 -0.77
C PHE A 32 -1.54 -6.03 -1.02
N TYR A 33 -1.22 -6.84 -2.02
CA TYR A 33 0.15 -7.14 -2.43
C TYR A 33 0.37 -6.70 -3.87
N ALA A 34 1.49 -6.01 -4.11
CA ALA A 34 1.94 -5.62 -5.43
C ALA A 34 3.30 -6.26 -5.71
N ILE A 35 3.40 -6.99 -6.82
CA ILE A 35 4.64 -7.63 -7.27
C ILE A 35 5.01 -6.98 -8.59
N ILE A 36 6.20 -6.36 -8.64
CA ILE A 36 6.78 -5.83 -9.87
C ILE A 36 7.78 -6.87 -10.36
N LYS A 37 7.64 -7.29 -11.62
CA LYS A 37 8.63 -8.10 -12.33
C LYS A 37 9.28 -7.24 -13.41
N PRO A 38 10.60 -7.34 -13.61
CA PRO A 38 11.24 -6.66 -14.73
C PRO A 38 10.70 -7.22 -16.05
N LEU A 39 10.45 -6.33 -17.03
CA LEU A 39 9.93 -6.68 -18.36
C LEU A 39 11.02 -7.21 -19.30
N TYR A 40 12.27 -6.85 -19.04
CA TYR A 40 13.45 -7.31 -19.77
C TYR A 40 14.42 -7.91 -18.74
N GLU A 41 15.16 -8.95 -19.11
CA GLU A 41 16.25 -9.44 -18.25
C GLU A 41 17.24 -8.31 -18.01
N GLU A 42 17.78 -8.20 -16.79
CA GLU A 42 18.91 -7.31 -16.53
C GLU A 42 19.96 -7.53 -17.63
N ILE A 43 20.32 -6.47 -18.34
CA ILE A 43 21.46 -6.49 -19.24
C ILE A 43 22.63 -6.91 -18.35
N LYS A 44 23.18 -8.11 -18.58
CA LYS A 44 24.38 -8.56 -17.87
C LYS A 44 25.47 -7.52 -18.12
N ASP A 45 25.92 -6.88 -17.05
CA ASP A 45 27.01 -5.89 -17.01
C ASP A 45 28.39 -6.47 -17.41
N GLU A 46 28.47 -7.58 -18.14
CA GLU A 46 29.74 -8.20 -18.55
C GLU A 46 30.31 -7.62 -19.86
N THR A 47 29.61 -6.69 -20.52
CA THR A 47 30.00 -6.14 -21.83
C THR A 47 30.88 -4.89 -21.79
N TRP A 48 31.22 -4.34 -20.62
CA TRP A 48 32.04 -3.12 -20.52
C TRP A 48 33.49 -3.33 -20.06
N ALA A 49 33.97 -4.57 -19.92
CA ALA A 49 35.39 -4.85 -19.71
C ALA A 49 36.10 -5.06 -21.07
N TRP A 50 36.43 -3.95 -21.73
CA TRP A 50 37.47 -3.90 -22.76
C TRP A 50 38.74 -3.29 -22.19
#